data_AF-A0AA35TJA3-F1
#
_entry.id   AF-A0AA35TJA3-F1
#
_cell.length_a   1.000
_cell.length_b   1.000
_cell.length_c   1.000
_cell.angle_alpha   90.00
_cell.angle_beta   90.00
_cell.angle_gamma   90.00
#
_symmetry.space_group_name_H-M   'P 1'
#
loop_
_entity.id
_entity.type
_entity.pdbx_description
1 polymer ?
#
loop_
_entity_poly.entity_id
_entity_poly.type
_entity_poly.pdbx_seq_one_letter_code
_entity_poly.pdbx_strand_id
1 'polypeptide(L)'
;MCPGEAVEAEMEVTDEDVIAKKVVEDIQPTFEVIAEKTVIVTNEEQHVIWEGYGLRLYIPPDSLPEGCSHLELSVNVGLSGEFQLPENAVIVSAVYSFSHHPIESLRQPVTLEMEHCAAASALDNLSVVRANTNSNSFSYVPGGDFTSVKGYAVIKLHSFSRFATFLKKHFRSLLPHSSNEIEYSANIYYTKMLYCHFNFEFFIIQNLSALAKRVEDQISKRVKGNYERGPISNFKFQEDEVSVEIQESCGNGWNMKELTPLEVLLYYALESYITLNMTYRFSSGMLIGLVLARSCVLVK
;
A
#
# COMPACT_ATOMS: atom_id res chain seq x y z
N MET A 1 9.40 -50.46 -48.82
CA MET A 1 8.59 -49.75 -47.82
C MET A 1 9.09 -50.14 -46.45
N CYS A 2 9.75 -49.21 -45.76
CA CYS A 2 9.94 -49.20 -44.31
C CYS A 2 9.67 -47.74 -43.87
N PRO A 3 8.96 -47.49 -42.76
CA PRO A 3 8.64 -46.13 -42.33
C PRO A 3 9.86 -45.46 -41.68
N GLY A 4 9.93 -44.13 -41.77
CA GLY A 4 10.84 -43.33 -40.95
C GLY A 4 10.17 -43.01 -39.62
N GLU A 5 10.86 -43.28 -38.51
CA GLU A 5 10.48 -42.76 -37.20
C GLU A 5 10.82 -41.27 -37.13
N ALA A 6 9.87 -40.46 -36.67
CA ALA A 6 10.15 -39.09 -36.27
C ALA A 6 10.84 -39.13 -34.91
N VAL A 7 12.05 -38.58 -34.83
CA VAL A 7 12.71 -38.35 -33.55
C VAL A 7 12.11 -37.07 -32.97
N GLU A 8 11.20 -37.23 -32.01
CA GLU A 8 10.79 -36.11 -31.16
C GLU A 8 12.01 -35.69 -30.34
N ALA A 9 12.44 -34.43 -30.51
CA ALA A 9 13.51 -33.87 -29.70
C ALA A 9 12.95 -33.57 -28.30
N GLU A 10 13.16 -34.49 -27.37
CA GLU A 10 12.96 -34.22 -25.95
C GLU A 10 13.87 -33.04 -25.56
N MET A 11 13.25 -31.92 -25.23
CA MET A 11 13.95 -30.72 -24.79
C MET A 11 14.41 -30.95 -23.35
N GLU A 12 15.65 -31.40 -23.18
CA GLU A 12 16.30 -31.56 -21.86
C GLU A 12 16.23 -30.22 -21.09
N VAL A 13 15.29 -30.13 -20.15
CA VAL A 13 15.24 -29.04 -19.17
C VAL A 13 16.40 -29.28 -18.22
N THR A 14 17.36 -28.36 -18.21
CA THR A 14 18.60 -28.56 -17.43
C THR A 14 18.31 -28.45 -15.93
N ASP A 15 19.12 -29.11 -15.10
CA ASP A 15 19.03 -28.96 -13.65
C ASP A 15 19.19 -27.48 -13.22
N GLU A 16 19.93 -26.67 -13.99
CA GLU A 16 20.05 -25.22 -13.75
C GLU A 16 18.72 -24.47 -14.00
N ASP A 17 17.95 -24.82 -15.04
CA ASP A 17 16.62 -24.25 -15.29
C ASP A 17 15.60 -24.65 -14.21
N VAL A 18 15.68 -25.90 -13.73
CA VAL A 18 14.84 -26.40 -12.62
C VAL A 18 15.21 -25.70 -11.31
N ILE A 19 16.50 -25.53 -11.03
CA ILE A 19 16.98 -24.78 -9.87
C ILE A 19 16.58 -23.30 -9.96
N ALA A 20 16.71 -22.66 -11.13
CA ALA A 20 16.33 -21.27 -11.34
C ALA A 20 14.83 -21.04 -11.11
N LYS A 21 13.95 -21.88 -11.69
CA LYS A 21 12.51 -21.85 -11.39
C LYS A 21 12.22 -22.04 -9.91
N LYS A 22 12.83 -23.03 -9.28
CA LYS A 22 12.61 -23.32 -7.86
C LYS A 22 13.09 -22.17 -6.94
N VAL A 23 14.19 -21.51 -7.31
CA VAL A 23 14.69 -20.31 -6.61
C VAL A 23 13.74 -19.11 -6.78
N VAL A 24 13.00 -19.02 -7.89
CA VAL A 24 11.96 -17.98 -8.09
C VAL A 24 10.68 -18.32 -7.31
N GLU A 25 10.30 -19.60 -7.21
CA GLU A 25 9.07 -20.05 -6.51
C GLU A 25 9.19 -20.07 -4.96
N ASP A 26 10.37 -20.35 -4.40
CA ASP A 26 10.56 -20.47 -2.93
C ASP A 26 10.86 -19.13 -2.19
N ILE A 27 10.94 -17.97 -2.89
CA ILE A 27 11.13 -16.66 -2.24
C ILE A 27 9.80 -16.18 -1.65
N GLN A 28 9.46 -16.66 -0.45
CA GLN A 28 8.37 -16.04 0.31
C GLN A 28 8.76 -14.61 0.71
N PRO A 29 7.91 -13.61 0.41
CA PRO A 29 8.16 -12.23 0.81
C PRO A 29 8.19 -12.12 2.34
N THR A 30 9.29 -11.58 2.85
CA THR A 30 9.58 -11.36 4.29
C THR A 30 8.76 -10.23 4.92
N PHE A 31 7.61 -9.92 4.32
CA PHE A 31 6.74 -8.80 4.62
C PHE A 31 5.30 -9.16 4.20
N GLU A 32 4.32 -8.49 4.79
CA GLU A 32 2.92 -8.70 4.47
C GLU A 32 2.61 -8.18 3.06
N VAL A 33 2.41 -9.11 2.12
CA VAL A 33 1.89 -8.82 0.80
C VAL A 33 0.38 -8.64 0.86
N ILE A 34 -0.09 -7.55 0.29
CA ILE A 34 -1.52 -7.23 0.14
C ILE A 34 -2.02 -7.39 -1.30
N ALA A 35 -1.12 -7.40 -2.28
CA ALA A 35 -1.44 -7.61 -3.68
C ALA A 35 -0.21 -8.04 -4.49
N GLU A 36 -0.45 -8.84 -5.52
CA GLU A 36 0.55 -9.37 -6.45
C GLU A 36 0.08 -9.16 -7.89
N LYS A 37 1.02 -8.89 -8.81
CA LYS A 37 0.74 -8.73 -10.23
C LYS A 37 1.93 -9.14 -11.07
N THR A 38 1.72 -10.07 -12.00
CA THR A 38 2.67 -10.39 -13.06
C THR A 38 2.47 -9.46 -14.25
N VAL A 39 3.56 -9.02 -14.86
CA VAL A 39 3.59 -8.21 -16.09
C VAL A 39 4.56 -8.87 -17.06
N ILE A 40 4.13 -9.11 -18.30
CA ILE A 40 5.04 -9.48 -19.38
C ILE A 40 5.59 -8.19 -20.00
N VAL A 41 6.87 -7.94 -19.81
CA VAL A 41 7.60 -6.81 -20.36
C VAL A 41 8.17 -7.19 -21.73
N THR A 42 8.04 -6.31 -22.72
CA THR A 42 8.56 -6.50 -24.09
C THR A 42 9.56 -5.36 -24.44
N ASN A 43 10.05 -5.32 -25.69
CA ASN A 43 10.81 -4.18 -26.19
C ASN A 43 9.93 -3.01 -26.69
N GLU A 44 8.60 -3.09 -26.53
CA GLU A 44 7.67 -2.00 -26.84
C GLU A 44 7.53 -1.02 -25.66
N GLU A 45 6.95 0.15 -25.91
CA GLU A 45 6.59 1.10 -24.85
C GLU A 45 5.42 0.55 -24.02
N GLN A 46 5.58 0.44 -22.70
CA GLN A 46 4.54 -0.09 -21.81
C GLN A 46 4.31 0.80 -20.57
N HIS A 47 3.05 0.96 -20.22
CA HIS A 47 2.60 1.73 -19.05
C HIS A 47 1.82 0.79 -18.11
N VAL A 48 2.45 0.36 -17.02
CA VAL A 48 1.79 -0.43 -15.97
C VAL A 48 1.23 0.52 -14.93
N ILE A 49 -0.06 0.80 -15.01
CA ILE A 49 -0.78 1.61 -14.03
C ILE A 49 -1.50 0.70 -13.04
N TRP A 50 -1.34 0.95 -11.74
CA TRP A 50 -1.99 0.21 -10.66
C TRP A 50 -2.39 1.15 -9.51
N GLU A 51 -3.23 2.16 -9.85
CA GLU A 51 -3.67 3.24 -8.95
C GLU A 51 -4.18 2.73 -7.58
N GLY A 52 -4.93 1.62 -7.54
CA GLY A 52 -5.44 1.04 -6.29
C GLY A 52 -4.38 0.64 -5.27
N TYR A 53 -3.11 0.60 -5.67
CA TYR A 53 -1.95 0.36 -4.82
C TYR A 53 -0.86 1.43 -4.96
N GLY A 54 -1.17 2.58 -5.57
CA GLY A 54 -0.27 3.72 -5.67
C GLY A 54 0.98 3.50 -6.53
N LEU A 55 0.91 2.59 -7.52
CA LEU A 55 2.06 2.25 -8.36
C LEU A 55 1.83 2.65 -9.82
N ARG A 56 2.84 3.29 -10.43
CA ARG A 56 2.99 3.33 -11.90
C ARG A 56 4.40 2.92 -12.30
N LEU A 57 4.51 2.16 -13.40
CA LEU A 57 5.78 1.81 -14.02
C LEU A 57 5.71 2.13 -15.51
N TYR A 58 6.60 3.02 -15.95
CA TYR A 58 6.80 3.35 -17.35
C TYR A 58 8.05 2.64 -17.89
N ILE A 59 7.85 1.85 -18.92
CA ILE A 59 8.88 1.06 -19.59
C ILE A 59 9.06 1.64 -21.00
N PRO A 60 10.18 2.32 -21.29
CA PRO A 60 10.45 2.82 -22.63
C PRO A 60 10.81 1.66 -23.59
N PRO A 61 10.71 1.88 -24.92
CA PRO A 61 11.19 0.92 -25.91
C PRO A 61 12.64 0.47 -25.68
N ASP A 62 12.98 -0.71 -26.17
CA ASP A 62 14.32 -1.31 -26.09
C ASP A 62 14.88 -1.50 -24.66
N SER A 63 14.02 -1.50 -23.63
CA SER A 63 14.42 -1.66 -22.22
C SER A 63 15.05 -3.02 -21.89
N LEU A 64 14.65 -4.11 -22.55
CA LEU A 64 15.08 -5.46 -22.18
C LEU A 64 16.58 -5.69 -22.42
N PRO A 65 17.21 -6.67 -21.75
CA PRO A 65 18.57 -7.12 -22.07
C PRO A 65 18.74 -7.56 -23.54
N GLU A 66 19.99 -7.66 -24.01
CA GLU A 66 20.26 -8.15 -25.36
C GLU A 66 19.88 -9.65 -25.49
N GLY A 67 19.24 -10.02 -26.60
CA GLY A 67 18.69 -11.38 -26.79
C GLY A 67 17.39 -11.68 -26.02
N CYS A 68 16.97 -10.83 -25.08
CA CYS A 68 15.72 -10.97 -24.35
C CYS A 68 14.54 -10.45 -25.19
N SER A 69 13.61 -11.34 -25.56
CA SER A 69 12.39 -10.98 -26.31
C SER A 69 11.27 -10.48 -25.40
N HIS A 70 11.19 -11.05 -24.19
CA HIS A 70 10.26 -10.67 -23.12
C HIS A 70 10.84 -11.04 -21.75
N LEU A 71 10.40 -10.32 -20.73
CA LEU A 71 10.76 -10.54 -19.34
C LEU A 71 9.47 -10.67 -18.50
N GLU A 72 9.36 -11.73 -17.70
CA GLU A 72 8.28 -11.84 -16.72
C GLU A 72 8.66 -11.07 -15.46
N LEU A 73 7.90 -10.02 -15.14
CA LEU A 73 8.09 -9.14 -13.99
C LEU A 73 6.98 -9.37 -12.97
N SER A 74 7.31 -9.96 -11.83
CA SER A 74 6.44 -10.09 -10.68
C SER A 74 6.54 -8.85 -9.78
N VAL A 75 5.40 -8.31 -9.38
CA VAL A 75 5.27 -7.09 -8.59
C VAL A 75 4.40 -7.35 -7.35
N ASN A 76 5.02 -7.30 -6.18
CA ASN A 76 4.36 -7.54 -4.89
C ASN A 76 4.31 -6.24 -4.07
N VAL A 77 3.12 -5.87 -3.61
CA VAL A 77 2.88 -4.67 -2.79
C VAL A 77 2.70 -5.08 -1.33
N GLY A 78 3.40 -4.41 -0.42
CA GLY A 78 3.30 -4.64 1.01
C GLY A 78 3.17 -3.38 1.86
N LEU A 79 2.67 -3.56 3.08
CA LEU A 79 2.39 -2.47 4.03
C LEU A 79 2.94 -2.70 5.45
N SER A 80 3.45 -3.88 5.76
CA SER A 80 4.08 -4.17 7.05
C SER A 80 5.14 -5.26 6.88
N GLY A 81 6.17 -5.27 7.73
CA GLY A 81 7.27 -6.23 7.64
C GLY A 81 8.42 -5.85 8.57
N GLU A 82 9.33 -6.80 8.83
CA GLU A 82 10.51 -6.58 9.69
C GLU A 82 11.63 -5.82 8.97
N PHE A 83 11.27 -4.65 8.41
CA PHE A 83 12.18 -3.83 7.62
C PHE A 83 13.21 -3.12 8.50
N GLN A 84 14.49 -3.30 8.18
CA GLN A 84 15.60 -2.57 8.79
C GLN A 84 15.83 -1.30 7.97
N LEU A 85 15.36 -0.18 8.50
CA LEU A 85 15.44 1.11 7.80
C LEU A 85 16.77 1.81 8.08
N PRO A 86 17.22 2.74 7.20
CA PRO A 86 18.25 3.70 7.55
C PRO A 86 17.88 4.47 8.82
N GLU A 87 18.91 4.93 9.55
CA GLU A 87 18.70 5.69 10.78
C GLU A 87 17.81 6.92 10.53
N ASN A 88 16.91 7.22 11.46
CA ASN A 88 16.01 8.37 11.41
C ASN A 88 15.10 8.39 10.16
N ALA A 89 14.65 7.22 9.65
CA ALA A 89 13.71 7.14 8.53
C ALA A 89 12.33 6.61 8.92
N VAL A 90 11.28 7.07 8.22
CA VAL A 90 9.90 6.56 8.33
C VAL A 90 9.36 6.22 6.95
N ILE A 91 8.69 5.07 6.84
CA ILE A 91 7.99 4.70 5.60
C ILE A 91 6.76 5.59 5.40
N VAL A 92 6.72 6.26 4.25
CA VAL A 92 5.60 7.12 3.83
C VAL A 92 5.00 6.68 2.48
N SER A 93 5.26 5.44 2.04
CA SER A 93 4.66 4.79 0.87
C SER A 93 4.26 3.35 1.20
N ALA A 94 3.67 2.62 0.27
CA ALA A 94 3.76 1.16 0.32
C ALA A 94 5.19 0.70 -0.02
N VAL A 95 5.49 -0.58 0.25
CA VAL A 95 6.73 -1.23 -0.17
C VAL A 95 6.46 -2.02 -1.44
N TYR A 96 7.22 -1.75 -2.49
CA TYR A 96 7.07 -2.36 -3.81
C TYR A 96 8.25 -3.29 -4.06
N SER A 97 8.00 -4.60 -4.12
CA SER A 97 9.02 -5.62 -4.36
C SER A 97 8.87 -6.17 -5.77
N PHE A 98 9.94 -6.08 -6.54
CA PHE A 98 10.00 -6.52 -7.93
C PHE A 98 10.97 -7.71 -8.05
N SER A 99 10.56 -8.75 -8.78
CA SER A 99 11.38 -9.90 -9.17
C SER A 99 11.14 -10.24 -10.65
N HIS A 100 12.15 -10.75 -11.32
CA HIS A 100 12.06 -11.13 -12.73
C HIS A 100 13.10 -12.19 -13.10
N HIS A 101 12.89 -12.85 -14.23
CA HIS A 101 13.83 -13.81 -14.81
C HIS A 101 13.99 -13.56 -16.33
N PRO A 102 15.23 -13.51 -16.88
CA PRO A 102 16.52 -13.60 -16.20
C PRO A 102 16.84 -12.37 -15.33
N ILE A 103 17.74 -12.52 -14.35
CA ILE A 103 18.18 -11.45 -13.44
C ILE A 103 19.29 -10.63 -14.11
N GLU A 104 18.90 -9.82 -15.08
CA GLU A 104 19.81 -8.95 -15.85
C GLU A 104 19.40 -7.47 -15.75
N SER A 105 20.34 -6.57 -16.05
CA SER A 105 20.06 -5.12 -16.04
C SER A 105 19.41 -4.68 -17.36
N LEU A 106 18.41 -3.82 -17.24
CA LEU A 106 17.69 -3.21 -18.36
C LEU A 106 18.61 -2.26 -19.14
N ARG A 107 18.58 -2.32 -20.48
CA ARG A 107 19.35 -1.44 -21.36
C ARG A 107 18.91 0.02 -21.24
N GLN A 108 17.61 0.26 -21.13
CA GLN A 108 17.04 1.58 -20.85
C GLN A 108 16.50 1.65 -19.41
N PRO A 109 16.58 2.81 -18.74
CA PRO A 109 16.04 2.95 -17.40
C PRO A 109 14.52 3.07 -17.44
N VAL A 110 13.83 2.19 -16.71
CA VAL A 110 12.37 2.32 -16.49
C VAL A 110 12.11 3.38 -15.44
N THR A 111 10.97 4.06 -15.53
CA THR A 111 10.55 5.08 -14.56
C THR A 111 9.49 4.49 -13.64
N LEU A 112 9.80 4.46 -12.35
CA LEU A 112 8.94 3.96 -11.27
C LEU A 112 8.36 5.16 -10.52
N GLU A 113 7.03 5.25 -10.45
CA GLU A 113 6.31 6.19 -9.60
C GLU A 113 5.68 5.44 -8.42
N MET A 114 6.02 5.86 -7.20
CA MET A 114 5.52 5.29 -5.94
C MET A 114 4.75 6.35 -5.16
N GLU A 115 3.46 6.13 -4.94
CA GLU A 115 2.60 7.01 -4.14
C GLU A 115 3.18 7.18 -2.72
N HIS A 116 3.19 8.42 -2.24
CA HIS A 116 3.59 8.75 -0.88
C HIS A 116 2.56 9.64 -0.17
N CYS A 117 2.48 9.48 1.15
CA CYS A 117 1.61 10.27 2.02
C CYS A 117 2.32 11.48 2.64
N ALA A 118 3.58 11.78 2.31
CA ALA A 118 4.21 13.01 2.80
C ALA A 118 3.57 14.28 2.21
N ALA A 119 3.42 15.30 3.03
CA ALA A 119 2.89 16.59 2.62
C ALA A 119 3.86 17.37 1.71
N ALA A 120 3.32 18.32 0.94
CA ALA A 120 4.12 19.21 0.10
C ALA A 120 5.20 20.02 0.87
N SER A 121 5.01 20.21 2.18
CA SER A 121 5.94 20.86 3.11
C SER A 121 7.11 19.96 3.56
N ALA A 122 7.07 18.66 3.22
CA ALA A 122 8.02 17.65 3.65
C ALA A 122 8.85 17.04 2.48
N LEU A 123 8.65 17.49 1.24
CA LEU A 123 9.24 16.89 0.04
C LEU A 123 10.78 16.90 0.03
N ASP A 124 11.40 17.98 0.53
CA ASP A 124 12.87 18.11 0.62
C ASP A 124 13.49 17.08 1.58
N ASN A 125 12.70 16.52 2.49
CA ASN A 125 13.13 15.49 3.46
C ASN A 125 12.85 14.06 2.96
N LEU A 126 12.27 13.90 1.77
CA LEU A 126 12.02 12.59 1.16
C LEU A 126 13.30 11.97 0.59
N SER A 127 13.31 10.64 0.54
CA SER A 127 14.32 9.87 -0.17
C SER A 127 13.77 8.52 -0.59
N VAL A 128 14.15 8.06 -1.77
CA VAL A 128 13.92 6.68 -2.16
C VAL A 128 14.94 5.79 -1.46
N VAL A 129 14.47 4.64 -0.98
CA VAL A 129 15.32 3.58 -0.47
C VAL A 129 15.15 2.30 -1.28
N ARG A 130 16.20 1.46 -1.24
CA ARG A 130 16.24 0.16 -1.89
C ARG A 130 16.73 -0.91 -0.92
N ALA A 131 16.08 -2.06 -0.96
CA ALA A 131 16.60 -3.32 -0.44
C ALA A 131 16.71 -4.32 -1.59
N ASN A 132 17.61 -5.30 -1.48
CA ASN A 132 17.59 -6.45 -2.38
C ASN A 132 16.27 -7.23 -2.16
N THR A 133 15.74 -7.89 -3.17
CA THR A 133 14.42 -8.55 -3.12
C THR A 133 14.31 -9.59 -1.99
N ASN A 134 15.44 -10.19 -1.59
CA ASN A 134 15.55 -11.18 -0.51
C ASN A 134 16.10 -10.59 0.81
N SER A 135 16.12 -9.26 0.96
CA SER A 135 16.65 -8.56 2.14
C SER A 135 15.63 -7.60 2.74
N ASN A 136 15.63 -7.51 4.07
CA ASN A 136 14.87 -6.50 4.81
C ASN A 136 15.68 -5.22 5.07
N SER A 137 16.97 -5.19 4.72
CA SER A 137 17.87 -4.07 4.98
C SER A 137 17.78 -3.04 3.84
N PHE A 138 17.16 -1.90 4.13
CA PHE A 138 17.04 -0.79 3.19
C PHE A 138 18.22 0.16 3.29
N SER A 139 18.65 0.67 2.13
CA SER A 139 19.69 1.69 1.98
C SER A 139 19.19 2.84 1.11
N TYR A 140 19.74 4.04 1.28
CA TYR A 140 19.36 5.20 0.47
C TYR A 140 19.81 5.03 -0.98
N VAL A 141 18.93 5.39 -1.92
CA VAL A 141 19.27 5.51 -3.35
C VAL A 141 19.47 6.98 -3.69
N PRO A 142 20.57 7.37 -4.37
CA PRO A 142 20.74 8.72 -4.88
C PRO A 142 19.67 9.07 -5.93
N GLY A 143 19.18 10.30 -5.88
CA GLY A 143 18.14 10.80 -6.78
C GLY A 143 16.72 10.57 -6.23
N GLY A 144 15.77 10.39 -7.14
CA GLY A 144 14.34 10.55 -6.87
C GLY A 144 13.90 12.01 -7.13
N ASP A 145 12.71 12.15 -7.69
CA ASP A 145 12.00 13.42 -7.87
C ASP A 145 10.63 13.30 -7.20
N PHE A 146 10.30 14.26 -6.34
CA PHE A 146 9.07 14.27 -5.53
C PHE A 146 8.14 15.43 -5.94
N THR A 147 8.43 16.09 -7.07
CA THR A 147 7.82 17.35 -7.50
C THR A 147 7.15 17.29 -8.87
N SER A 148 7.65 16.46 -9.79
CA SER A 148 7.04 16.30 -11.13
C SER A 148 5.64 15.68 -11.10
N VAL A 149 5.38 14.75 -10.17
CA VAL A 149 4.09 14.09 -10.01
C VAL A 149 3.63 14.24 -8.56
N LYS A 150 2.56 15.02 -8.35
CA LYS A 150 2.06 15.33 -7.00
C LYS A 150 1.68 14.05 -6.25
N GLY A 151 2.32 13.84 -5.09
CA GLY A 151 2.05 12.70 -4.22
C GLY A 151 2.75 11.40 -4.64
N TYR A 152 3.71 11.47 -5.58
CA TYR A 152 4.49 10.33 -6.04
C TYR A 152 5.98 10.63 -5.99
N ALA A 153 6.76 9.64 -5.56
CA ALA A 153 8.20 9.62 -5.74
C ALA A 153 8.52 8.96 -7.09
N VAL A 154 9.17 9.71 -7.96
CA VAL A 154 9.55 9.30 -9.32
C VAL A 154 11.03 8.94 -9.34
N ILE A 155 11.39 7.71 -9.73
CA ILE A 155 12.78 7.27 -9.83
C ILE A 155 13.03 6.47 -11.12
N LYS A 156 14.21 6.67 -11.72
CA LYS A 156 14.69 5.91 -12.86
C LYS A 156 15.62 4.77 -12.41
N LEU A 157 15.38 3.55 -12.91
CA LEU A 157 16.13 2.36 -12.49
C LEU A 157 16.45 1.43 -13.67
N HIS A 158 17.67 0.87 -13.67
CA HIS A 158 18.12 -0.17 -14.59
C HIS A 158 17.99 -1.59 -14.03
N SER A 159 17.67 -1.73 -12.74
CA SER A 159 17.51 -3.04 -12.09
C SER A 159 16.37 -2.99 -11.09
N PHE A 160 15.49 -3.98 -11.20
CA PHE A 160 14.42 -4.20 -10.25
C PHE A 160 14.96 -4.68 -8.89
N SER A 161 14.16 -4.48 -7.84
CA SER A 161 14.54 -4.69 -6.44
C SER A 161 13.32 -4.46 -5.55
N ARG A 162 13.53 -4.32 -4.23
CA ARG A 162 12.52 -3.78 -3.34
C ARG A 162 12.73 -2.28 -3.12
N PHE A 163 11.69 -1.47 -3.29
CA PHE A 163 11.72 -0.01 -3.18
C PHE A 163 10.64 0.54 -2.25
N ALA A 164 10.92 1.69 -1.64
CA ALA A 164 9.96 2.49 -0.88
C ALA A 164 10.42 3.96 -0.80
N THR A 165 9.50 4.86 -0.43
CA THR A 165 9.75 6.27 -0.19
C THR A 165 9.73 6.55 1.31
N PHE A 166 10.83 7.06 1.85
CA PHE A 166 10.98 7.38 3.26
C PHE A 166 11.09 8.87 3.51
N LEU A 167 10.58 9.31 4.65
CA LEU A 167 10.78 10.65 5.20
C LEU A 167 11.91 10.63 6.22
N LYS A 168 12.90 11.53 6.07
CA LYS A 168 14.01 11.70 7.02
C LYS A 168 13.58 12.52 8.23
N LYS A 169 13.68 11.95 9.44
CA LYS A 169 13.55 12.66 10.71
C LYS A 169 14.78 13.53 10.95
N HIS A 170 14.60 14.84 11.00
CA HIS A 170 15.58 15.72 11.61
C HIS A 170 15.38 15.71 13.13
N PHE A 171 16.32 15.10 13.86
CA PHE A 171 16.36 15.18 15.32
C PHE A 171 16.56 16.65 15.75
N ARG A 172 15.46 17.32 16.10
CA ARG A 172 15.42 18.74 16.54
C ARG A 172 16.17 19.69 15.60
N SER A 173 15.58 19.94 14.44
CA SER A 173 15.93 21.13 13.66
C SER A 173 15.75 22.39 14.52
N LEU A 174 16.79 23.20 14.64
CA LEU A 174 16.72 24.55 15.23
C LEU A 174 16.00 25.56 14.32
N LEU A 175 15.60 25.13 13.11
CA LEU A 175 14.88 25.93 12.13
C LEU A 175 13.39 25.52 12.12
N PRO A 176 12.45 26.43 12.48
CA PRO A 176 11.03 26.08 12.68
C PRO A 176 10.24 25.85 11.37
N HIS A 177 10.90 25.43 10.28
CA HIS A 177 10.33 25.35 8.92
C HIS A 177 10.47 23.96 8.28
N SER A 178 11.25 23.03 8.86
CA SER A 178 11.35 21.65 8.35
C SER A 178 10.24 20.78 8.95
N SER A 179 9.00 20.96 8.50
CA SER A 179 7.85 20.21 8.99
C SER A 179 7.79 18.82 8.36
N ASN A 180 8.01 17.78 9.15
CA ASN A 180 7.82 16.39 8.75
C ASN A 180 6.34 15.99 8.80
N GLU A 181 5.55 16.64 7.96
CA GLU A 181 4.11 16.44 7.86
C GLU A 181 3.76 15.26 6.97
N ILE A 182 2.91 14.39 7.51
CA ILE A 182 2.32 13.25 6.82
C ILE A 182 0.81 13.53 6.66
N GLU A 183 0.30 13.28 5.46
CA GLU A 183 -1.10 13.30 5.11
C GLU A 183 -1.76 11.97 5.51
N TYR A 184 -2.92 12.08 6.15
CA TYR A 184 -3.74 10.97 6.62
C TYR A 184 -5.15 11.11 6.06
N SER A 185 -5.86 9.99 5.96
CA SER A 185 -7.29 9.98 5.65
C SER A 185 -8.09 9.23 6.72
N ALA A 186 -9.17 9.86 7.19
CA ALA A 186 -10.24 9.19 7.91
C ALA A 186 -11.22 8.61 6.88
N ASN A 187 -11.39 7.29 6.94
CA ASN A 187 -12.28 6.53 6.10
C ASN A 187 -13.39 5.96 6.98
N ILE A 188 -14.64 6.16 6.57
CA ILE A 188 -15.83 5.69 7.28
C ILE A 188 -16.49 4.64 6.41
N TYR A 189 -16.86 3.51 7.00
CA TYR A 189 -17.65 2.47 6.36
C TYR A 189 -18.83 2.14 7.25
N TYR A 190 -19.99 1.87 6.66
CA TYR A 190 -21.16 1.47 7.42
C TYR A 190 -21.89 0.29 6.80
N THR A 191 -22.40 -0.58 7.67
CA THR A 191 -23.06 -1.83 7.34
C THR A 191 -24.49 -1.77 7.83
N LYS A 192 -25.47 -1.87 6.93
CA LYS A 192 -26.87 -1.96 7.32
C LYS A 192 -27.19 -3.38 7.80
N MET A 193 -27.47 -3.49 9.09
CA MET A 193 -27.89 -4.71 9.75
C MET A 193 -29.43 -4.82 9.73
N LEU A 194 -29.98 -5.88 10.34
CA LEU A 194 -31.44 -6.09 10.42
C LEU A 194 -32.14 -4.96 11.20
N TYR A 195 -33.44 -4.78 10.93
CA TYR A 195 -34.35 -3.90 11.69
C TYR A 195 -33.82 -2.47 11.92
N CYS A 196 -33.14 -1.91 10.92
CA CYS A 196 -32.54 -0.58 10.92
C CYS A 196 -31.25 -0.41 11.75
N HIS A 197 -30.61 -1.46 12.26
CA HIS A 197 -29.29 -1.30 12.90
C HIS A 197 -28.20 -0.92 11.86
N PHE A 198 -27.21 -0.11 12.25
CA PHE A 198 -26.06 0.26 11.43
C PHE A 198 -24.75 0.09 12.20
N ASN A 199 -23.85 -0.78 11.73
CA ASN A 199 -22.49 -0.82 12.26
C ASN A 199 -21.60 0.16 11.51
N PHE A 200 -20.96 1.09 12.21
CA PHE A 200 -19.98 2.01 11.66
C PHE A 200 -18.57 1.56 12.04
N GLU A 201 -17.66 1.61 11.08
CA GLU A 201 -16.24 1.35 11.27
C GLU A 201 -15.42 2.54 10.75
N PHE A 202 -14.54 3.04 11.60
CA PHE A 202 -13.67 4.19 11.33
C PHE A 202 -12.25 3.71 11.17
N PHE A 203 -11.54 4.25 10.19
CA PHE A 203 -10.13 3.95 9.93
C PHE A 203 -9.38 5.25 9.68
N ILE A 204 -8.44 5.57 10.57
CA ILE A 204 -7.43 6.59 10.32
C ILE A 204 -6.20 5.87 9.79
N ILE A 205 -5.80 6.20 8.57
CA ILE A 205 -4.67 5.61 7.86
C ILE A 205 -3.81 6.73 7.28
N GLN A 206 -2.53 6.46 7.03
CA GLN A 206 -1.75 7.29 6.12
C GLN A 206 -2.49 7.36 4.77
N ASN A 207 -2.44 8.52 4.11
CA ASN A 207 -3.17 8.78 2.87
C ASN A 207 -2.49 8.08 1.67
N LEU A 208 -2.64 6.75 1.62
CA LEU A 208 -2.13 5.86 0.59
C LEU A 208 -3.27 4.99 0.06
N SER A 209 -3.38 4.90 -1.27
CA SER A 209 -4.35 4.05 -1.98
C SER A 209 -4.21 2.58 -1.57
N ALA A 210 -2.97 2.10 -1.41
CA ALA A 210 -2.67 0.75 -0.92
C ALA A 210 -3.27 0.45 0.47
N LEU A 211 -3.20 1.40 1.42
CA LEU A 211 -3.80 1.25 2.75
C LEU A 211 -5.33 1.30 2.69
N ALA A 212 -5.89 2.23 1.92
CA ALA A 212 -7.34 2.31 1.72
C ALA A 212 -7.89 1.03 1.09
N LYS A 213 -7.15 0.43 0.16
CA LYS A 213 -7.51 -0.82 -0.50
C LYS A 213 -7.45 -2.01 0.45
N ARG A 214 -6.39 -2.13 1.27
CA ARG A 214 -6.29 -3.12 2.35
C ARG A 214 -7.49 -3.06 3.31
N VAL A 215 -7.91 -1.86 3.72
CA VAL A 215 -9.06 -1.66 4.60
C VAL A 215 -10.36 -2.14 3.92
N GLU A 216 -10.59 -1.75 2.68
CA GLU A 216 -11.74 -2.19 1.87
C GLU A 216 -11.79 -3.73 1.72
N ASP A 217 -10.65 -4.36 1.51
CA ASP A 217 -10.54 -5.82 1.39
C ASP A 217 -10.78 -6.54 2.73
N GLN A 218 -10.40 -5.94 3.87
CA GLN A 218 -10.73 -6.46 5.21
C GLN A 218 -12.23 -6.32 5.55
N ILE A 219 -12.90 -5.27 5.07
CA ILE A 219 -14.34 -5.04 5.31
C ILE A 219 -15.17 -5.96 4.41
N SER A 220 -14.86 -6.02 3.11
CA SER A 220 -15.58 -6.85 2.15
C SER A 220 -15.56 -8.34 2.53
N LYS A 221 -14.43 -8.86 3.03
CA LYS A 221 -14.30 -10.23 3.58
C LYS A 221 -15.21 -10.49 4.78
N ARG A 222 -15.40 -9.49 5.67
CA ARG A 222 -16.25 -9.61 6.87
C ARG A 222 -17.75 -9.45 6.57
N VAL A 223 -18.10 -8.52 5.68
CA VAL A 223 -19.49 -8.06 5.48
C VAL A 223 -20.14 -8.61 4.19
N LYS A 224 -19.40 -9.37 3.37
CA LYS A 224 -19.88 -9.98 2.11
C LYS A 224 -20.58 -8.98 1.17
N GLY A 225 -20.06 -7.75 1.10
CA GLY A 225 -20.55 -6.70 0.21
C GLY A 225 -21.78 -5.90 0.72
N ASN A 226 -22.32 -6.20 1.90
CA ASN A 226 -23.42 -5.41 2.49
C ASN A 226 -22.90 -4.17 3.28
N TYR A 227 -21.98 -3.41 2.69
CA TYR A 227 -21.43 -2.20 3.29
C TYR A 227 -21.42 -1.06 2.27
N GLU A 228 -21.52 0.16 2.78
CA GLU A 228 -21.39 1.41 2.03
C GLU A 228 -20.21 2.20 2.58
N ARG A 229 -19.56 3.00 1.72
CA ARG A 229 -18.44 3.86 2.11
C ARG A 229 -18.96 5.29 2.34
N GLY A 230 -18.72 5.82 3.52
CA GLY A 230 -19.02 7.20 3.89
C GLY A 230 -18.01 8.19 3.30
N PRO A 231 -18.15 9.49 3.62
CA PRO A 231 -17.23 10.52 3.17
C PRO A 231 -15.80 10.28 3.70
N ILE A 232 -14.81 10.57 2.88
CA ILE A 232 -13.39 10.54 3.25
C ILE A 232 -12.98 11.95 3.67
N SER A 233 -12.28 12.07 4.80
CA SER A 233 -11.71 13.36 5.26
C SER A 233 -10.19 13.25 5.30
N ASN A 234 -9.49 14.17 4.63
CA ASN A 234 -8.03 14.22 4.59
C ASN A 234 -7.51 15.33 5.52
N PHE A 235 -6.44 15.04 6.25
CA PHE A 235 -5.80 15.96 7.18
C PHE A 235 -4.29 15.70 7.25
N LYS A 236 -3.55 16.57 7.94
CA LYS A 236 -2.09 16.48 8.05
C LYS A 236 -1.68 16.52 9.50
N PHE A 237 -0.66 15.75 9.84
CA PHE A 237 -0.05 15.80 11.16
C PHE A 237 1.48 15.75 11.05
N GLN A 238 2.14 16.46 11.96
CA GLN A 238 3.54 16.22 12.27
C GLN A 238 3.61 14.95 13.14
N GLU A 239 4.67 14.17 12.99
CA GLU A 239 4.78 12.84 13.63
C GLU A 239 4.96 12.89 15.16
N ASP A 240 5.13 14.09 15.73
CA ASP A 240 5.27 14.33 17.16
C ASP A 240 3.91 14.16 17.88
N GLU A 241 3.70 12.99 18.49
CA GLU A 241 2.54 12.58 19.32
C GLU A 241 1.16 13.10 18.84
N VAL A 242 0.64 12.51 17.77
CA VAL A 242 -0.73 12.79 17.32
C VAL A 242 -1.76 12.22 18.29
N SER A 243 -2.48 13.12 18.98
CA SER A 243 -3.78 12.79 19.56
C SER A 243 -4.89 13.18 18.59
N VAL A 244 -5.61 12.20 18.04
CA VAL A 244 -6.79 12.50 17.23
C VAL A 244 -7.99 12.52 18.17
N GLU A 245 -8.49 13.72 18.44
CA GLU A 245 -9.81 13.93 19.02
C GLU A 245 -10.85 13.95 17.93
N ILE A 246 -11.89 13.17 18.16
CA ILE A 246 -13.11 13.20 17.40
C ILE A 246 -14.21 13.18 18.52
N GLN A 247 -15.27 14.02 18.48
CA GLN A 247 -16.31 14.27 19.56
C GLN A 247 -17.84 14.00 19.22
N GLU A 248 -18.49 12.89 19.66
CA GLU A 248 -19.74 12.33 19.05
C GLU A 248 -21.01 13.20 19.21
N SER A 249 -21.88 13.22 18.19
CA SER A 249 -23.24 13.81 18.28
C SER A 249 -24.28 13.11 17.41
N CYS A 250 -25.39 12.68 18.01
CA CYS A 250 -26.54 12.10 17.31
C CYS A 250 -27.68 13.12 17.16
N GLY A 251 -28.33 13.15 15.98
CA GLY A 251 -29.55 13.94 15.78
C GLY A 251 -30.74 13.35 16.55
N ASN A 252 -31.84 14.12 16.63
CA ASN A 252 -33.08 13.65 17.26
C ASN A 252 -33.51 12.29 16.69
N GLY A 253 -33.89 11.36 17.56
CA GLY A 253 -34.32 10.02 17.17
C GLY A 253 -33.22 8.99 16.87
N TRP A 254 -31.94 9.35 17.08
CA TRP A 254 -30.82 8.42 17.01
C TRP A 254 -30.24 8.15 18.39
N ASN A 255 -30.04 6.87 18.70
CA ASN A 255 -29.34 6.44 19.90
C ASN A 255 -28.02 5.77 19.49
N MET A 256 -26.91 6.38 19.88
CA MET A 256 -25.60 5.74 19.81
C MET A 256 -25.46 4.81 21.02
N LYS A 257 -25.01 3.59 20.78
CA LYS A 257 -24.70 2.63 21.84
C LYS A 257 -23.28 2.13 21.63
N GLU A 258 -22.45 2.32 22.64
CA GLU A 258 -21.13 1.69 22.65
C GLU A 258 -21.31 0.18 22.85
N LEU A 259 -20.99 -0.60 21.81
CA LEU A 259 -20.88 -2.05 21.90
C LEU A 259 -19.42 -2.44 21.97
N THR A 260 -19.00 -2.90 23.15
CA THR A 260 -17.84 -3.78 23.32
C THR A 260 -18.06 -5.09 22.55
N PRO A 261 -17.02 -5.89 22.21
CA PRO A 261 -17.01 -6.72 21.01
C PRO A 261 -17.94 -7.95 20.99
N LEU A 262 -18.77 -8.17 22.02
CA LEU A 262 -19.87 -9.13 22.03
C LEU A 262 -21.11 -8.52 22.70
N GLU A 263 -22.28 -8.94 22.19
CA GLU A 263 -23.66 -8.75 22.72
C GLU A 263 -24.49 -7.52 22.31
N VAL A 264 -25.81 -7.70 22.34
CA VAL A 264 -26.86 -6.91 21.66
C VAL A 264 -27.96 -6.52 22.66
N LEU A 265 -28.56 -5.32 22.54
CA LEU A 265 -29.83 -4.93 23.19
C LEU A 265 -30.40 -3.63 22.58
N LEU A 266 -31.73 -3.47 22.52
CA LEU A 266 -32.48 -2.85 21.41
C LEU A 266 -33.62 -1.91 21.87
N TYR A 267 -33.67 -0.61 21.46
CA TYR A 267 -34.78 0.36 21.73
C TYR A 267 -34.87 1.52 20.68
N TYR A 268 -36.06 2.17 20.56
CA TYR A 268 -36.56 3.08 19.48
C TYR A 268 -36.11 4.58 19.55
N ALA A 269 -36.38 5.58 18.66
CA ALA A 269 -37.19 5.73 17.40
C ALA A 269 -36.84 7.01 16.56
N LEU A 270 -37.05 6.96 15.21
CA LEU A 270 -37.41 8.02 14.23
C LEU A 270 -36.48 9.21 13.84
N GLU A 271 -35.94 9.12 12.59
CA GLU A 271 -35.48 10.17 11.64
C GLU A 271 -34.50 11.29 12.07
N SER A 272 -33.27 11.28 11.51
CA SER A 272 -32.25 12.38 11.41
C SER A 272 -30.94 11.81 10.79
N TYR A 273 -29.76 12.33 11.15
CA TYR A 273 -28.41 11.97 10.65
C TYR A 273 -27.43 11.75 11.83
N ILE A 274 -26.32 11.04 11.58
CA ILE A 274 -25.23 10.80 12.57
C ILE A 274 -24.02 11.68 12.26
N THR A 275 -23.37 12.22 13.30
CA THR A 275 -22.01 12.78 13.22
C THR A 275 -21.14 12.11 14.30
N LEU A 276 -20.20 11.28 13.86
CA LEU A 276 -19.52 10.29 14.70
C LEU A 276 -18.01 10.55 14.78
N ASN A 277 -17.47 10.41 15.98
CA ASN A 277 -16.43 11.32 16.40
C ASN A 277 -15.90 10.84 17.83
N MET A 278 -14.80 10.05 17.97
CA MET A 278 -14.19 9.51 19.23
C MET A 278 -12.65 9.81 19.42
N THR A 279 -12.09 9.97 20.65
CA THR A 279 -10.67 10.45 20.90
C THR A 279 -9.59 9.42 21.32
N TYR A 280 -8.38 9.46 20.73
CA TYR A 280 -7.25 8.52 20.99
C TYR A 280 -5.83 9.13 20.90
N ARG A 281 -4.83 8.43 21.47
CA ARG A 281 -3.37 8.76 21.47
C ARG A 281 -2.55 7.56 20.97
N PHE A 282 -1.56 7.77 20.10
CA PHE A 282 -0.72 6.72 19.50
C PHE A 282 0.77 7.04 19.55
N SER A 283 1.61 6.00 19.42
CA SER A 283 3.07 6.09 19.27
C SER A 283 3.55 5.42 17.98
N SER A 284 4.65 5.92 17.39
CA SER A 284 5.03 5.72 15.99
C SER A 284 5.28 4.26 15.53
N GLY A 285 4.69 3.93 14.38
CA GLY A 285 4.92 2.76 13.52
C GLY A 285 3.98 2.90 12.29
N MET A 286 4.19 2.16 11.19
CA MET A 286 3.25 2.21 10.04
C MET A 286 1.83 1.84 10.52
N LEU A 287 0.97 2.85 10.63
CA LEU A 287 -0.24 2.75 11.43
C LEU A 287 -1.37 2.04 10.66
N ILE A 288 -1.41 0.72 10.80
CA ILE A 288 -2.66 -0.04 10.67
C ILE A 288 -3.29 -0.10 12.06
N GLY A 289 -4.07 0.90 12.44
CA GLY A 289 -4.69 0.85 13.76
C GLY A 289 -5.47 2.08 14.23
N LEU A 290 -6.78 2.08 13.98
CA LEU A 290 -7.72 1.81 15.08
C LEU A 290 -9.04 1.30 14.50
N VAL A 291 -9.42 0.06 14.78
CA VAL A 291 -10.76 -0.45 14.45
C VAL A 291 -11.70 -0.17 15.62
N LEU A 292 -12.57 0.81 15.45
CA LEU A 292 -13.74 0.98 16.30
C LEU A 292 -14.97 0.52 15.53
N ALA A 293 -15.38 -0.73 15.78
CA ALA A 293 -16.69 -1.19 15.38
C ALA A 293 -17.71 -0.65 16.39
N ARG A 294 -18.45 0.39 16.02
CA ARG A 294 -19.55 0.95 16.84
C ARG A 294 -20.88 0.71 16.14
N SER A 295 -21.72 -0.11 16.76
CA SER A 295 -23.07 -0.39 16.26
C SER A 295 -24.07 0.63 16.77
N CYS A 296 -24.43 1.57 15.89
CA CYS A 296 -25.57 2.45 16.08
C CYS A 296 -26.88 1.70 15.80
N VAL A 297 -27.94 2.06 16.51
CA VAL A 297 -29.26 1.50 16.31
C VAL A 297 -30.15 2.62 15.76
N LEU A 298 -30.39 2.63 14.44
CA LEU A 298 -31.57 3.31 13.91
C LEU A 298 -32.76 2.39 14.17
N VAL A 299 -33.90 2.98 14.51
CA VAL A 299 -35.19 2.29 14.58
C VAL A 299 -36.23 3.17 13.91
N LYS A 300 -37.11 2.55 13.14
CA LYS A 300 -38.24 3.22 12.49
C LYS A 300 -39.46 3.21 13.39
#